data_AF-A0A6M4PLH6-F1
#
_entry.id   AF-A0A6M4PLH6-F1
#
_cell.length_a   1.000
_cell.length_b   1.000
_cell.length_c   1.000
_cell.angle_alpha   90.00
_cell.angle_beta   90.00
_cell.angle_gamma   90.00
#
_symmetry.space_group_name_H-M   'P 1'
#
loop_
_entity.id
_entity.type
_entity.pdbx_description
1 polymer ?
#
loop_
_entity_poly.entity_id
_entity_poly.type
_entity_poly.pdbx_seq_one_letter_code
_entity_poly.pdbx_strand_id
1 'polypeptide(L)'
;MAEQQPRRKPLVHPKPTPTTVKQLYGTAFRCAKPGCLRPLYRMNDDTGEWLLNSSVAHIHARSEGGPRWAPEMSASENQSASNLLPLCNDHAAEIDDTPEHYPADLLREWKREQLQEYRNLNRSWPVNDAQVEEISAVSFESRQAGITHAGSGAVIGAVRCSGLMVETARSRRLQASGVVDAWNAARDRATRTMPVFNQNGERLRVEPPRIETDPIRAALLDSLNGARAALQDHMVLLVAELHAVQAASPKLGPWCNWVEQAARQLTHAAGRWENPPEPDSEVLSEAAKELTRAAQMLAGAWRGDDVTDPPVSLTLLQSQDDETDVAREARLHRELLDRAKPWSRVTHRQFDADLYDELVCAAGNVAHLPQLLSLLPVGLDMTTRLAAGVARNADDSTLRTLIDRAGEIRPLAVAGFVLKHLAIMAAETNRDEIRDTAHEKVRQILLAEHWQDVEVWAANQAYVLHLLHWTAQFSDPSRVRTTLELALEQDADLLPLLLAGVAQWSEPLDDGRGGVIRGPSSRIDRLPDWFPTTFVLALISERMPDVVAADEDTSERYTDQAQRYASQVLWLAAGNSSTW
;
A
#
# COMPACT_ATOMS: atom_id res chain seq x y z
N MET A 1 -60.13 29.64 5.73
CA MET A 1 -59.19 28.73 6.40
C MET A 1 -59.98 27.95 7.43
N ALA A 2 -60.21 26.65 7.20
CA ALA A 2 -60.92 25.81 8.16
C ALA A 2 -59.92 25.27 9.18
N GLU A 3 -60.01 25.72 10.42
CA GLU A 3 -59.26 25.18 11.56
C GLU A 3 -59.61 23.69 11.74
N GLN A 4 -58.64 22.83 11.45
CA GLN A 4 -58.74 21.41 11.75
C GLN A 4 -58.59 21.23 13.27
N GLN A 5 -59.67 20.77 13.91
CA GLN A 5 -59.64 20.34 15.31
C GLN A 5 -58.56 19.26 15.52
N PRO A 6 -57.83 19.28 16.65
CA PRO A 6 -56.77 18.32 16.92
C PRO A 6 -57.34 16.89 16.97
N ARG A 7 -56.88 16.02 16.07
CA ARG A 7 -57.25 14.60 16.03
C ARG A 7 -56.90 13.96 17.37
N ARG A 8 -57.90 13.42 18.08
CA ARG A 8 -57.73 12.65 19.32
C ARG A 8 -56.78 11.47 19.06
N LYS A 9 -55.84 11.22 19.97
CA LYS A 9 -54.95 10.05 19.89
C LYS A 9 -55.79 8.76 19.92
N PRO A 10 -55.53 7.80 19.03
CA PRO A 10 -56.23 6.51 19.03
C PRO A 10 -56.09 5.81 20.39
N LEU A 11 -57.17 5.21 20.88
CA LEU A 11 -57.17 4.44 22.12
C LEU A 11 -56.32 3.17 21.96
N VAL A 12 -55.45 2.87 22.92
CA VAL A 12 -54.69 1.62 22.97
C VAL A 12 -54.81 1.03 24.37
N HIS A 13 -55.43 -0.15 24.48
CA HIS A 13 -55.50 -0.87 25.75
C HIS A 13 -54.10 -1.29 26.23
N PRO A 14 -53.87 -1.56 27.52
CA PRO A 14 -52.54 -1.99 27.99
C PRO A 14 -52.24 -3.44 27.54
N LYS A 15 -51.00 -3.93 27.67
CA LYS A 15 -50.65 -5.32 27.32
C LYS A 15 -51.23 -6.32 28.34
N PRO A 16 -51.57 -7.57 27.96
CA PRO A 16 -51.97 -8.61 28.92
C PRO A 16 -50.97 -8.79 30.05
N THR A 17 -51.46 -9.11 31.24
CA THR A 17 -50.58 -9.30 32.42
C THR A 17 -49.79 -10.61 32.31
N PRO A 18 -48.62 -10.72 32.97
CA PRO A 18 -47.87 -11.98 33.04
C PRO A 18 -48.72 -13.15 33.56
N THR A 19 -49.59 -12.91 34.54
CA THR A 19 -50.53 -13.92 35.08
C THR A 19 -51.49 -14.42 34.01
N THR A 20 -52.01 -13.52 33.16
CA THR A 20 -52.88 -13.88 32.05
C THR A 20 -52.16 -14.75 31.03
N VAL A 21 -50.91 -14.42 30.68
CA VAL A 21 -50.10 -15.21 29.74
C VAL A 21 -49.83 -16.62 30.30
N LYS A 22 -49.47 -16.73 31.59
CA LYS A 22 -49.34 -18.02 32.28
C LYS A 22 -50.62 -18.85 32.23
N GLN A 23 -51.78 -18.22 32.46
CA GLN A 23 -53.07 -18.89 32.37
C GLN A 23 -53.36 -19.43 30.97
N LEU A 24 -53.05 -18.66 29.92
CA LEU A 24 -53.27 -19.06 28.53
C LEU A 24 -52.44 -20.28 28.15
N TYR A 25 -51.13 -20.25 28.42
CA TYR A 25 -50.24 -21.37 28.10
C TYR A 25 -50.47 -22.58 29.02
N GLY A 26 -50.91 -22.35 30.26
CA GLY A 26 -51.34 -23.40 31.19
C GLY A 26 -52.64 -24.10 30.81
N THR A 27 -53.39 -23.59 29.83
CA THR A 27 -54.66 -24.18 29.34
C THR A 27 -54.66 -24.47 27.84
N ALA A 28 -53.47 -24.51 27.21
CA ALA A 28 -53.32 -24.78 25.78
C ALA A 28 -52.11 -25.68 25.51
N PHE A 29 -52.26 -26.62 24.58
CA PHE A 29 -51.18 -27.54 24.16
C PHE A 29 -50.66 -27.23 22.75
N ARG A 30 -51.56 -26.89 21.83
CA ARG A 30 -51.29 -26.64 20.41
C ARG A 30 -52.02 -25.39 19.95
N CYS A 31 -51.75 -24.98 18.70
CA CYS A 31 -52.42 -23.87 18.04
C CYS A 31 -53.95 -23.97 18.15
N ALA A 32 -54.62 -22.87 18.49
CA ALA A 32 -56.08 -22.87 18.67
C ALA A 32 -56.89 -23.11 17.38
N LYS A 33 -56.30 -22.92 16.19
CA LYS A 33 -57.00 -23.18 14.92
C LYS A 33 -57.37 -24.67 14.81
N PRO A 34 -58.67 -25.00 14.62
CA PRO A 34 -59.12 -26.38 14.52
C PRO A 34 -58.35 -27.16 13.44
N GLY A 35 -57.90 -28.37 13.79
CA GLY A 35 -57.11 -29.24 12.91
C GLY A 35 -55.62 -28.88 12.80
N CYS A 36 -55.14 -27.80 13.42
CA CYS A 36 -53.71 -27.48 13.44
C CYS A 36 -52.97 -28.29 14.52
N LEU A 37 -52.08 -29.19 14.09
CA LEU A 37 -51.29 -30.02 15.00
C LEU A 37 -49.98 -29.36 15.48
N ARG A 38 -49.71 -28.10 15.15
CA ARG A 38 -48.45 -27.45 15.53
C ARG A 38 -48.43 -27.12 17.03
N PRO A 39 -47.38 -27.50 17.78
CA PRO A 39 -47.27 -27.18 19.20
C PRO A 39 -46.92 -25.70 19.41
N LEU A 40 -47.26 -25.19 20.61
CA LEU A 40 -46.92 -23.81 21.00
C LEU A 40 -45.41 -23.64 21.22
N TYR A 41 -44.73 -24.68 21.69
CA TYR A 41 -43.27 -24.80 21.70
C TYR A 41 -42.85 -26.00 20.84
N ARG A 42 -41.82 -25.83 20.01
CA ARG A 42 -41.22 -26.93 19.24
C ARG A 42 -39.82 -27.22 19.76
N MET A 43 -39.41 -28.49 19.76
CA MET A 43 -38.04 -28.85 20.05
C MET A 43 -37.19 -28.64 18.79
N ASN A 44 -36.02 -28.04 18.93
CA ASN A 44 -35.01 -28.06 17.89
C ASN A 44 -34.30 -29.42 17.94
N ASP A 45 -34.39 -30.20 16.87
CA ASP A 45 -33.83 -31.56 16.83
C ASP A 45 -32.29 -31.55 16.89
N ASP A 46 -31.64 -30.46 16.47
CA ASP A 46 -30.18 -30.33 16.47
C ASP A 46 -29.62 -29.87 17.83
N THR A 47 -30.33 -28.97 18.52
CA THR A 47 -29.85 -28.38 19.80
C THR A 47 -30.52 -28.98 21.03
N GLY A 48 -31.66 -29.66 20.86
CA GLY A 48 -32.49 -30.17 21.96
C GLY A 48 -33.27 -29.08 22.72
N GLU A 49 -33.20 -27.82 22.28
CA GLU A 49 -33.83 -26.68 22.96
C GLU A 49 -35.30 -26.51 22.55
N TRP A 50 -36.14 -26.07 23.49
CA TRP A 50 -37.53 -25.71 23.22
C TRP A 50 -37.62 -24.27 22.69
N LEU A 51 -38.06 -24.12 21.45
CA LEU A 51 -38.25 -22.85 20.77
C LEU A 51 -39.73 -22.46 20.78
N LEU A 52 -40.02 -21.19 21.06
CA LEU A 52 -41.37 -20.64 20.97
C LEU A 52 -41.83 -20.63 19.50
N ASN A 53 -42.97 -21.28 19.24
CA ASN A 53 -43.57 -21.43 17.91
C ASN A 53 -44.97 -20.79 17.83
N SER A 54 -45.32 -19.98 18.84
CA SER A 54 -46.63 -19.37 18.96
C SER A 54 -46.60 -17.92 19.40
N SER A 55 -47.66 -17.21 19.05
CA SER A 55 -47.96 -15.85 19.46
C SER A 55 -49.37 -15.78 20.08
N VAL A 56 -49.58 -14.86 21.01
CA VAL A 56 -50.90 -14.59 21.61
C VAL A 56 -51.62 -13.52 20.80
N ALA A 57 -52.65 -13.91 20.08
CA ALA A 57 -53.48 -13.00 19.30
C ALA A 57 -54.65 -12.45 20.14
N HIS A 58 -55.12 -11.26 19.80
CA HIS A 58 -56.35 -10.71 20.38
C HIS A 58 -57.56 -11.06 19.49
N ILE A 59 -58.64 -11.53 20.11
CA ILE A 59 -59.93 -11.74 19.43
C ILE A 59 -60.49 -10.37 19.01
N HIS A 60 -60.55 -9.41 19.94
CA HIS A 60 -60.78 -7.99 19.66
C HIS A 60 -59.48 -7.20 19.87
N ALA A 61 -59.04 -6.46 18.85
CA ALA A 61 -57.75 -5.77 18.85
C ALA A 61 -57.53 -4.87 20.07
N ARG A 62 -56.25 -4.68 20.41
CA ARG A 62 -55.77 -3.80 21.49
C ARG A 62 -55.84 -2.31 21.13
N SER A 63 -55.69 -1.98 19.85
CA SER A 63 -55.61 -0.59 19.36
C SER A 63 -56.83 -0.23 18.54
N GLU A 64 -57.34 0.98 18.71
CA GLU A 64 -58.41 1.56 17.92
C GLU A 64 -58.05 1.53 16.43
N GLY A 65 -58.95 0.97 15.62
CA GLY A 65 -58.74 0.73 14.18
C GLY A 65 -57.99 -0.57 13.84
N GLY A 66 -57.63 -1.41 14.83
CA GLY A 66 -57.07 -2.74 14.59
C GLY A 66 -58.12 -3.81 14.22
N PRO A 67 -57.67 -5.03 13.87
CA PRO A 67 -58.55 -6.16 13.54
C PRO A 67 -59.66 -6.38 14.56
N ARG A 68 -60.92 -6.38 14.09
CA ARG A 68 -62.11 -6.63 14.93
C ARG A 68 -62.21 -5.69 16.15
N TRP A 69 -61.77 -4.43 16.04
CA TRP A 69 -61.86 -3.44 17.13
C TRP A 69 -63.29 -3.34 17.70
N ALA A 70 -63.41 -3.39 19.03
CA ALA A 70 -64.67 -3.26 19.75
C ALA A 70 -64.64 -1.97 20.61
N PRO A 71 -65.28 -0.87 20.17
CA PRO A 71 -65.20 0.43 20.83
C PRO A 71 -65.68 0.46 22.28
N GLU A 72 -66.61 -0.43 22.63
CA GLU A 72 -67.24 -0.51 23.95
C GLU A 72 -66.48 -1.44 24.92
N MET A 73 -65.42 -2.11 24.46
CA MET A 73 -64.67 -3.06 25.28
C MET A 73 -63.81 -2.35 26.32
N SER A 74 -63.92 -2.75 27.59
CA SER A 74 -63.06 -2.22 28.65
C SER A 74 -61.62 -2.75 28.55
N ALA A 75 -60.66 -2.02 29.13
CA ALA A 75 -59.26 -2.48 29.19
C ALA A 75 -59.10 -3.82 29.91
N SER A 76 -59.87 -4.06 30.97
CA SER A 76 -59.86 -5.34 31.70
C SER A 76 -60.41 -6.49 30.87
N GLU A 77 -61.43 -6.26 30.05
CA GLU A 77 -61.98 -7.28 29.15
C GLU A 77 -61.04 -7.55 27.98
N ASN A 78 -60.38 -6.52 27.44
CA ASN A 78 -59.45 -6.65 26.33
C ASN A 78 -58.23 -7.51 26.70
N GLN A 79 -57.72 -7.33 27.92
CA GLN A 79 -56.56 -8.05 28.45
C GLN A 79 -56.91 -9.40 29.08
N SER A 80 -58.18 -9.73 29.23
CA SER A 80 -58.58 -10.94 29.93
C SER A 80 -58.15 -12.16 29.13
N ALA A 81 -57.99 -13.30 29.82
CA ALA A 81 -57.77 -14.55 29.12
C ALA A 81 -58.89 -14.84 28.13
N SER A 82 -60.15 -14.38 28.32
CA SER A 82 -61.25 -14.67 27.39
C SER A 82 -61.11 -14.01 26.02
N ASN A 83 -60.42 -12.87 25.92
CA ASN A 83 -60.19 -12.15 24.66
C ASN A 83 -58.88 -12.54 23.94
N LEU A 84 -58.08 -13.46 24.49
CA LEU A 84 -56.75 -13.79 23.97
C LEU A 84 -56.69 -15.24 23.45
N LEU A 85 -55.93 -15.49 22.39
CA LEU A 85 -55.88 -16.80 21.74
C LEU A 85 -54.44 -17.20 21.37
N PRO A 86 -53.86 -18.26 21.97
CA PRO A 86 -52.57 -18.79 21.54
C PRO A 86 -52.67 -19.50 20.18
N LEU A 87 -51.93 -19.01 19.19
CA LEU A 87 -51.87 -19.55 17.83
C LEU A 87 -50.41 -19.78 17.43
N CYS A 88 -50.15 -20.74 16.54
CA CYS A 88 -48.83 -20.82 15.93
C CYS A 88 -48.57 -19.56 15.08
N ASN A 89 -47.30 -19.20 14.88
CA ASN A 89 -46.93 -17.93 14.25
C ASN A 89 -47.63 -17.69 12.90
N ASP A 90 -47.76 -18.73 12.05
CA ASP A 90 -48.45 -18.62 10.76
C ASP A 90 -49.94 -18.26 10.90
N HIS A 91 -50.66 -18.94 11.79
CA HIS A 91 -52.09 -18.70 11.98
C HIS A 91 -52.35 -17.41 12.77
N ALA A 92 -51.41 -16.98 13.62
CA ALA A 92 -51.48 -15.69 14.29
C ALA A 92 -51.41 -14.53 13.27
N ALA A 93 -50.51 -14.63 12.28
CA ALA A 93 -50.44 -13.65 11.19
C ALA A 93 -51.69 -13.72 10.28
N GLU A 94 -52.11 -14.93 9.88
CA GLU A 94 -53.26 -15.13 8.97
C GLU A 94 -54.54 -14.43 9.45
N ILE A 95 -54.88 -14.55 10.73
CA ILE A 95 -56.12 -13.98 11.28
C ILE A 95 -56.10 -12.45 11.41
N ASP A 96 -54.91 -11.85 11.47
CA ASP A 96 -54.74 -10.40 11.58
C ASP A 96 -54.63 -9.74 10.21
N ASP A 97 -54.07 -10.45 9.21
CA ASP A 97 -53.96 -9.99 7.83
C ASP A 97 -55.29 -10.06 7.05
N THR A 98 -56.18 -11.00 7.39
CA THR A 98 -57.48 -11.21 6.72
C THR A 98 -58.67 -11.20 7.68
N PRO A 99 -58.86 -10.12 8.46
CA PRO A 99 -59.81 -10.10 9.58
C PRO A 99 -61.27 -10.32 9.19
N GLU A 100 -61.65 -10.02 7.95
CA GLU A 100 -62.98 -10.28 7.39
C GLU A 100 -63.32 -11.77 7.25
N HIS A 101 -62.32 -12.63 7.06
CA HIS A 101 -62.49 -14.09 7.00
C HIS A 101 -62.49 -14.73 8.40
N TYR A 102 -62.01 -14.00 9.41
CA TYR A 102 -61.83 -14.47 10.77
C TYR A 102 -62.56 -13.56 11.77
N PRO A 103 -63.90 -13.57 11.80
CA PRO A 103 -64.69 -12.76 12.72
C PRO A 103 -64.50 -13.19 14.17
N ALA A 104 -64.78 -12.28 15.11
CA ALA A 104 -64.57 -12.51 16.55
C ALA A 104 -65.28 -13.77 17.08
N ASP A 105 -66.49 -14.06 16.57
CA ASP A 105 -67.26 -15.23 17.00
C ASP A 105 -66.60 -16.55 16.58
N LEU A 106 -66.01 -16.61 15.39
CA LEU A 106 -65.23 -17.77 14.94
C LEU A 106 -64.00 -17.99 15.84
N LEU A 107 -63.27 -16.93 16.19
CA LEU A 107 -62.11 -17.05 17.08
C LEU A 107 -62.50 -17.44 18.51
N ARG A 108 -63.70 -17.06 18.98
CA ARG A 108 -64.27 -17.55 20.25
C ARG A 108 -64.60 -19.04 20.18
N GLU A 109 -65.05 -19.54 19.04
CA GLU A 109 -65.24 -20.98 18.81
C GLU A 109 -63.92 -21.74 18.86
N TRP A 110 -62.88 -21.25 18.16
CA TRP A 110 -61.53 -21.85 18.19
C TRP A 110 -60.97 -21.91 19.61
N LYS A 111 -61.16 -20.84 20.38
CA LYS A 111 -60.80 -20.81 21.80
C LYS A 111 -61.52 -21.89 22.60
N ARG A 112 -62.84 -22.03 22.42
CA ARG A 112 -63.66 -23.01 23.12
C ARG A 112 -63.21 -24.44 22.78
N GLU A 113 -62.85 -24.69 21.53
CA GLU A 113 -62.31 -25.97 21.08
C GLU A 113 -60.93 -26.25 21.67
N GLN A 114 -60.02 -25.27 21.70
CA GLN A 114 -58.70 -25.42 22.33
C GLN A 114 -58.81 -25.73 23.83
N LEU A 115 -59.72 -25.06 24.54
CA LEU A 115 -59.99 -25.36 25.95
C LEU A 115 -60.61 -26.74 26.15
N GLN A 116 -61.44 -27.20 25.22
CA GLN A 116 -61.99 -28.55 25.25
C GLN A 116 -60.92 -29.61 24.98
N GLU A 117 -60.01 -29.34 24.04
CA GLU A 117 -58.83 -30.18 23.78
C GLU A 117 -57.97 -30.30 25.03
N TYR A 118 -57.68 -29.18 25.70
CA TYR A 118 -56.96 -29.17 26.97
C TYR A 118 -57.65 -30.03 28.03
N ARG A 119 -58.98 -29.92 28.18
CA ARG A 119 -59.75 -30.76 29.13
C ARG A 119 -59.70 -32.25 28.79
N ASN A 120 -59.67 -32.59 27.51
CA ASN A 120 -59.65 -33.97 27.04
C ASN A 120 -58.25 -34.60 27.18
N LEU A 121 -57.19 -33.85 26.86
CA LEU A 121 -55.81 -34.35 26.84
C LEU A 121 -55.07 -34.16 28.16
N ASN A 122 -55.49 -33.17 28.97
CA ASN A 122 -54.84 -32.73 30.21
C ASN A 122 -53.34 -32.43 30.02
N ARG A 123 -52.98 -31.82 28.88
CA ARG A 123 -51.61 -31.38 28.55
C ARG A 123 -51.59 -29.89 28.30
N SER A 124 -50.57 -29.20 28.81
CA SER A 124 -50.37 -27.76 28.58
C SER A 124 -48.89 -27.39 28.67
N TRP A 125 -48.57 -26.12 28.46
CA TRP A 125 -47.23 -25.57 28.57
C TRP A 125 -47.13 -24.72 29.84
N PRO A 126 -46.70 -25.28 30.99
CA PRO A 126 -46.40 -24.46 32.16
C PRO A 126 -45.18 -23.58 31.86
N VAL A 127 -45.39 -22.27 31.74
CA VAL A 127 -44.34 -21.30 31.40
C VAL A 127 -43.82 -20.59 32.66
N ASN A 128 -42.50 -20.38 32.71
CA ASN A 128 -41.84 -19.60 33.76
C ASN A 128 -41.85 -18.09 33.43
N ASP A 129 -41.33 -17.24 34.34
CA ASP A 129 -41.35 -15.79 34.15
C ASP A 129 -40.55 -15.32 32.93
N ALA A 130 -39.40 -15.93 32.65
CA ALA A 130 -38.58 -15.60 31.47
C ALA A 130 -39.30 -15.95 30.15
N GLN A 131 -39.98 -17.10 30.11
CA GLN A 131 -40.79 -17.52 28.96
C GLN A 131 -42.01 -16.62 28.77
N VAL A 132 -42.61 -16.11 29.85
CA VAL A 132 -43.72 -15.15 29.77
C VAL A 132 -43.27 -13.82 29.18
N GLU A 133 -42.06 -13.36 29.52
CA GLU A 133 -41.45 -12.17 28.94
C GLU A 133 -41.18 -12.37 27.44
N GLU A 134 -40.58 -13.50 27.05
CA GLU A 134 -40.37 -13.89 25.65
C GLU A 134 -41.66 -13.92 24.84
N ILE A 135 -42.70 -14.60 25.35
CA ILE A 135 -44.03 -14.66 24.72
C ILE A 135 -44.62 -13.26 24.55
N SER A 136 -44.49 -12.41 25.57
CA SER A 136 -45.05 -11.06 25.55
C SER A 136 -44.36 -10.15 24.54
N ALA A 137 -43.03 -10.29 24.39
CA ALA A 137 -42.26 -9.57 23.39
C ALA A 137 -42.67 -9.99 21.97
N VAL A 138 -42.66 -11.29 21.68
CA VAL A 138 -43.04 -11.83 20.36
C VAL A 138 -44.48 -11.48 19.99
N SER A 139 -45.41 -11.58 20.94
CA SER A 139 -46.84 -11.39 20.66
C SER A 139 -47.27 -9.93 20.49
N PHE A 140 -46.60 -8.99 21.18
CA PHE A 140 -47.11 -7.62 21.31
C PHE A 140 -46.14 -6.51 20.89
N GLU A 141 -44.94 -6.85 20.41
CA GLU A 141 -43.92 -5.90 19.95
C GLU A 141 -43.57 -6.06 18.45
N SER A 142 -44.12 -7.08 17.78
CA SER A 142 -43.76 -7.54 16.42
C SER A 142 -43.99 -6.54 15.27
N ARG A 143 -44.81 -5.49 15.43
CA ARG A 143 -44.92 -4.40 14.42
C ARG A 143 -43.59 -3.64 14.25
N GLN A 144 -42.75 -3.64 15.29
CA GLN A 144 -41.39 -3.11 15.26
C GLN A 144 -40.42 -4.07 14.54
N ALA A 145 -40.67 -5.39 14.58
CA ALA A 145 -39.84 -6.42 13.96
C ALA A 145 -39.90 -6.42 12.42
N GLY A 146 -41.08 -6.12 11.83
CA GLY A 146 -41.21 -5.94 10.39
C GLY A 146 -40.48 -4.69 9.85
N ILE A 147 -40.45 -3.61 10.63
CA ILE A 147 -39.74 -2.37 10.30
C ILE A 147 -38.22 -2.55 10.46
N THR A 148 -37.75 -3.32 11.46
CA THR A 148 -36.33 -3.64 11.63
C THR A 148 -35.81 -4.63 10.59
N HIS A 149 -36.59 -5.61 10.15
CA HIS A 149 -36.18 -6.49 9.04
C HIS A 149 -36.03 -5.73 7.71
N ALA A 150 -36.95 -4.81 7.40
CA ALA A 150 -36.85 -3.94 6.22
C ALA A 150 -35.64 -2.97 6.31
N GLY A 151 -35.37 -2.42 7.49
CA GLY A 151 -34.19 -1.57 7.72
C GLY A 151 -32.86 -2.30 7.59
N SER A 152 -32.79 -3.58 7.97
CA SER A 152 -31.59 -4.42 7.81
C SER A 152 -31.20 -4.60 6.33
N GLY A 153 -32.18 -4.85 5.46
CA GLY A 153 -31.96 -4.95 4.02
C GLY A 153 -31.40 -3.65 3.42
N ALA A 154 -31.93 -2.51 3.84
CA ALA A 154 -31.50 -1.20 3.37
C ALA A 154 -30.08 -0.83 3.86
N VAL A 155 -29.74 -1.16 5.11
CA VAL A 155 -28.36 -0.96 5.63
C VAL A 155 -27.36 -1.80 4.83
N ILE A 156 -27.67 -3.07 4.56
CA ILE A 156 -26.81 -3.94 3.72
C ILE A 156 -26.72 -3.38 2.29
N GLY A 157 -27.84 -2.88 1.74
CA GLY A 157 -27.89 -2.21 0.44
C GLY A 157 -26.95 -1.00 0.38
N ALA A 158 -27.00 -0.13 1.39
CA ALA A 158 -26.13 1.04 1.49
C ALA A 158 -24.64 0.66 1.60
N VAL A 159 -24.30 -0.35 2.41
CA VAL A 159 -22.92 -0.85 2.53
C VAL A 159 -22.43 -1.42 1.19
N ARG A 160 -23.27 -2.20 0.49
CA ARG A 160 -22.94 -2.76 -0.82
C ARG A 160 -22.73 -1.67 -1.86
N CYS A 161 -23.62 -0.69 -1.93
CA CYS A 161 -23.48 0.45 -2.86
C CYS A 161 -22.20 1.24 -2.57
N SER A 162 -21.87 1.46 -1.30
CA SER A 162 -20.63 2.13 -0.89
C SER A 162 -19.40 1.36 -1.36
N GLY A 163 -19.36 0.03 -1.18
CA GLY A 163 -18.28 -0.82 -1.68
C GLY A 163 -18.16 -0.80 -3.21
N LEU A 164 -19.29 -0.88 -3.93
CA LEU A 164 -19.31 -0.77 -5.39
C LEU A 164 -18.79 0.59 -5.88
N MET A 165 -19.11 1.68 -5.19
CA MET A 165 -18.57 3.01 -5.50
C MET A 165 -17.06 3.07 -5.32
N VAL A 166 -16.53 2.51 -4.23
CA VAL A 166 -15.08 2.45 -3.98
C VAL A 166 -14.36 1.66 -5.09
N GLU A 167 -14.85 0.48 -5.42
CA GLU A 167 -14.21 -0.35 -6.46
C GLU A 167 -14.34 0.27 -7.86
N THR A 168 -15.49 0.89 -8.16
CA THR A 168 -15.67 1.65 -9.40
C THR A 168 -14.70 2.83 -9.48
N ALA A 169 -14.52 3.57 -8.38
CA ALA A 169 -13.59 4.69 -8.31
C ALA A 169 -12.15 4.23 -8.57
N ARG A 170 -11.71 3.16 -7.91
CA ARG A 170 -10.37 2.55 -8.09
C ARG A 170 -10.16 2.10 -9.53
N SER A 171 -11.10 1.33 -10.08
CA SER A 171 -11.02 0.82 -11.45
C SER A 171 -10.95 1.94 -12.49
N ARG A 172 -11.81 2.97 -12.36
CA ARG A 172 -11.81 4.13 -13.25
C ARG A 172 -10.56 4.99 -13.08
N ARG A 173 -9.98 5.04 -11.88
CA ARG A 173 -8.75 5.78 -11.65
C ARG A 173 -7.55 5.18 -12.37
N LEU A 174 -7.46 3.85 -12.42
CA LEU A 174 -6.41 3.17 -13.20
C LEU A 174 -6.47 3.54 -14.68
N GLN A 175 -7.66 3.72 -15.25
CA GLN A 175 -7.84 4.18 -16.64
C GLN A 175 -7.28 5.59 -16.83
N ALA A 176 -7.61 6.52 -15.92
CA ALA A 176 -7.08 7.88 -15.96
C ALA A 176 -5.55 7.92 -15.74
N SER A 177 -5.02 7.09 -14.85
CA SER A 177 -3.58 6.94 -14.62
C SER A 177 -2.85 6.54 -15.89
N GLY A 178 -3.38 5.56 -16.64
CA GLY A 178 -2.78 5.16 -17.91
C GLY A 178 -2.69 6.29 -18.94
N VAL A 179 -3.64 7.24 -18.93
CA VAL A 179 -3.58 8.44 -19.78
C VAL A 179 -2.51 9.42 -19.29
N VAL A 180 -2.37 9.60 -17.97
CA VAL A 180 -1.32 10.43 -17.37
C VAL A 180 0.08 9.82 -17.62
N ASP A 181 0.21 8.50 -17.56
CA ASP A 181 1.45 7.78 -17.90
C ASP A 181 1.82 7.99 -19.37
N ALA A 182 0.84 7.97 -20.27
CA ALA A 182 1.07 8.31 -21.67
C ALA A 182 1.53 9.76 -21.84
N TRP A 183 0.99 10.71 -21.06
CA TRP A 183 1.45 12.10 -21.02
C TRP A 183 2.90 12.19 -20.51
N ASN A 184 3.21 11.54 -19.39
CA ASN A 184 4.56 11.53 -18.83
C ASN A 184 5.57 10.89 -19.80
N ALA A 185 5.20 9.79 -20.46
CA ALA A 185 6.03 9.18 -21.49
C ALA A 185 6.29 10.14 -22.67
N ALA A 186 5.30 10.95 -23.07
CA ALA A 186 5.47 11.99 -24.07
C ALA A 186 6.41 13.11 -23.58
N ARG A 187 6.23 13.61 -22.35
CA ARG A 187 7.13 14.60 -21.72
C ARG A 187 8.56 14.07 -21.60
N ASP A 188 8.74 12.80 -21.26
CA ASP A 188 10.07 12.20 -21.12
C ASP A 188 10.75 12.01 -22.49
N ARG A 189 10.00 11.64 -23.54
CA ARG A 189 10.52 11.64 -24.91
C ARG A 189 10.93 13.05 -25.35
N ALA A 190 10.11 14.07 -25.11
CA ALA A 190 10.44 15.46 -25.43
C ALA A 190 11.66 15.95 -24.63
N THR A 191 11.72 15.66 -23.33
CA THR A 191 12.81 16.06 -22.44
C THR A 191 14.13 15.34 -22.74
N ARG A 192 14.08 14.11 -23.29
CA ARG A 192 15.26 13.39 -23.78
C ARG A 192 15.77 13.94 -25.11
N THR A 193 14.86 14.28 -26.03
CA THR A 193 15.20 14.78 -27.37
C THR A 193 15.59 16.26 -27.37
N MET A 194 15.11 17.03 -26.38
CA MET A 194 15.43 18.44 -26.19
C MET A 194 15.93 18.70 -24.75
N PRO A 195 17.26 18.66 -24.52
CA PRO A 195 17.82 19.02 -23.23
C PRO A 195 17.76 20.56 -23.05
N VAL A 196 16.79 21.03 -22.26
CA VAL A 196 16.64 22.45 -21.89
C VAL A 196 16.97 22.64 -20.41
N PHE A 197 17.72 23.69 -20.10
CA PHE A 197 18.13 24.03 -18.73
C PHE A 197 17.78 25.48 -18.42
N ASN A 198 17.48 25.80 -17.16
CA ASN A 198 17.30 27.18 -16.74
C ASN A 198 18.67 27.87 -16.55
N GLN A 199 18.65 29.18 -16.28
CA GLN A 199 19.85 29.98 -16.03
C GLN A 199 20.70 29.48 -14.84
N ASN A 200 20.10 28.71 -13.94
CA ASN A 200 20.76 28.13 -12.76
C ASN A 200 21.31 26.72 -13.02
N GLY A 201 21.21 26.21 -14.26
CA GLY A 201 21.63 24.85 -14.63
C GLY A 201 20.64 23.77 -14.20
N GLU A 202 19.44 24.09 -13.74
CA GLU A 202 18.44 23.07 -13.43
C GLU A 202 17.78 22.58 -14.73
N ARG A 203 17.56 21.27 -14.84
CA ARG A 203 16.95 20.69 -16.02
C ARG A 203 15.49 21.08 -16.05
N LEU A 204 15.07 21.73 -17.12
CA LEU A 204 13.68 22.03 -17.33
C LEU A 204 13.01 20.85 -18.01
N ARG A 205 11.84 20.46 -17.49
CA ARG A 205 11.00 19.46 -18.13
C ARG A 205 10.37 20.11 -19.35
N VAL A 206 10.59 19.53 -20.53
CA VAL A 206 10.09 20.08 -21.79
C VAL A 206 8.67 19.59 -22.00
N GLU A 207 7.75 20.54 -22.18
CA GLU A 207 6.38 20.20 -22.54
C GLU A 207 6.30 19.93 -24.06
N PRO A 208 5.73 18.79 -24.49
CA PRO A 208 5.53 18.50 -25.91
C PRO A 208 4.63 19.54 -26.59
N PRO A 209 4.70 19.66 -27.92
CA PRO A 209 3.84 20.59 -28.65
C PRO A 209 2.35 20.23 -28.48
N ARG A 210 1.49 21.26 -28.57
CA ARG A 210 0.03 21.11 -28.36
C ARG A 210 -0.63 20.02 -29.20
N ILE A 211 -0.16 19.82 -30.42
CA ILE A 211 -0.67 18.78 -31.32
C ILE A 211 -0.55 17.36 -30.73
N GLU A 212 0.44 17.11 -29.87
CA GLU A 212 0.61 15.85 -29.15
C GLU A 212 -0.09 15.85 -27.78
N THR A 213 -0.11 16.98 -27.06
CA THR A 213 -0.69 17.04 -25.70
C THR A 213 -2.21 17.20 -25.69
N ASP A 214 -2.80 17.87 -26.67
CA ASP A 214 -4.24 18.17 -26.70
C ASP A 214 -5.11 16.89 -26.77
N PRO A 215 -4.78 15.87 -27.60
CA PRO A 215 -5.50 14.59 -27.59
C PRO A 215 -5.41 13.87 -26.23
N ILE A 216 -4.25 13.91 -25.58
CA ILE A 216 -4.02 13.27 -24.28
C ILE A 216 -4.84 13.98 -23.20
N ARG A 217 -4.87 15.31 -23.21
CA ARG A 217 -5.69 16.12 -22.29
C ARG A 217 -7.18 15.84 -22.48
N ALA A 218 -7.64 15.74 -23.73
CA ALA A 218 -9.02 15.39 -24.04
C ALA A 218 -9.37 13.98 -23.53
N ALA A 219 -8.50 13.00 -23.75
CA ALA A 219 -8.68 11.64 -23.24
C ALA A 219 -8.73 11.58 -21.71
N LEU A 220 -7.90 12.36 -21.01
CA LEU A 220 -7.93 12.43 -19.56
C LEU A 220 -9.26 13.03 -19.07
N LEU A 221 -9.70 14.14 -19.67
CA LEU A 221 -10.99 14.76 -19.34
C LEU A 221 -12.16 13.80 -19.58
N ASP A 222 -12.15 13.07 -20.69
CA ASP A 222 -13.16 12.06 -21.01
C ASP A 222 -13.17 10.93 -19.97
N SER A 223 -12.00 10.41 -19.61
CA SER A 223 -11.86 9.39 -18.57
C SER A 223 -12.36 9.86 -17.20
N LEU A 224 -12.07 11.10 -16.80
CA LEU A 224 -12.53 11.68 -15.52
C LEU A 224 -14.03 11.93 -15.52
N ASN A 225 -14.59 12.41 -16.64
CA ASN A 225 -16.03 12.58 -16.80
C ASN A 225 -16.76 11.23 -16.77
N GLY A 226 -16.22 10.21 -17.42
CA GLY A 226 -16.73 8.84 -17.40
C GLY A 226 -16.68 8.24 -15.99
N ALA A 227 -15.61 8.50 -15.23
CA ALA A 227 -15.50 8.08 -13.83
C ALA A 227 -16.61 8.71 -12.97
N ARG A 228 -16.78 10.03 -13.08
CA ARG A 228 -17.84 10.75 -12.34
C ARG A 228 -19.24 10.25 -12.69
N ALA A 229 -19.52 10.04 -13.98
CA ALA A 229 -20.82 9.53 -14.43
C ALA A 229 -21.10 8.13 -13.85
N ALA A 230 -20.13 7.21 -13.92
CA ALA A 230 -20.27 5.87 -13.38
C ALA A 230 -20.53 5.88 -11.86
N LEU A 231 -19.87 6.76 -11.10
CA LEU A 231 -20.11 6.89 -9.66
C LEU A 231 -21.47 7.52 -9.36
N GLN A 232 -21.92 8.46 -10.20
CA GLN A 232 -23.24 9.11 -10.05
C GLN A 232 -24.38 8.08 -10.11
N ASP A 233 -24.28 7.08 -11.00
CA ASP A 233 -25.28 6.00 -11.11
C ASP A 233 -25.41 5.19 -9.81
N HIS A 234 -24.27 4.89 -9.18
CA HIS A 234 -24.24 4.19 -7.89
C HIS A 234 -24.70 5.08 -6.72
N MET A 235 -24.40 6.38 -6.78
CA MET A 235 -24.82 7.36 -5.77
C MET A 235 -26.35 7.44 -5.68
N VAL A 236 -27.07 7.37 -6.81
CA VAL A 236 -28.55 7.37 -6.82
C VAL A 236 -29.10 6.17 -6.06
N LEU A 237 -28.52 4.98 -6.25
CA LEU A 237 -28.91 3.77 -5.52
C LEU A 237 -28.59 3.88 -4.03
N LEU A 238 -27.38 4.34 -3.69
CA LEU A 238 -26.96 4.54 -2.30
C LEU A 238 -27.92 5.49 -1.56
N VAL A 239 -28.26 6.63 -2.15
CA VAL A 239 -29.18 7.62 -1.55
C VAL A 239 -30.56 7.02 -1.31
N ALA A 240 -31.06 6.21 -2.25
CA ALA A 240 -32.35 5.52 -2.08
C ALA A 240 -32.32 4.56 -0.88
N GLU A 241 -31.25 3.78 -0.71
CA GLU A 241 -31.06 2.89 0.43
C GLU A 241 -30.95 3.68 1.75
N LEU A 242 -30.17 4.77 1.77
CA LEU A 242 -30.02 5.62 2.95
C LEU A 242 -31.35 6.26 3.39
N HIS A 243 -32.20 6.69 2.45
CA HIS A 243 -33.55 7.16 2.78
C HIS A 243 -34.42 6.06 3.39
N ALA A 244 -34.31 4.81 2.91
CA ALA A 244 -35.02 3.68 3.50
C ALA A 244 -34.52 3.38 4.93
N VAL A 245 -33.20 3.48 5.18
CA VAL A 245 -32.62 3.36 6.53
C VAL A 245 -33.15 4.45 7.47
N GLN A 246 -33.15 5.71 7.03
CA GLN A 246 -33.65 6.84 7.83
C GLN A 246 -35.15 6.71 8.13
N ALA A 247 -35.95 6.20 7.18
CA ALA A 247 -37.36 5.94 7.37
C ALA A 247 -37.62 4.82 8.39
N ALA A 248 -36.79 3.76 8.39
CA ALA A 248 -36.89 2.66 9.35
C ALA A 248 -36.38 3.05 10.75
N SER A 249 -35.33 3.88 10.84
CA SER A 249 -34.74 4.35 12.10
C SER A 249 -34.25 5.80 12.00
N PRO A 250 -35.08 6.78 12.42
CA PRO A 250 -34.70 8.20 12.37
C PRO A 250 -33.45 8.55 13.18
N LYS A 251 -33.11 7.74 14.20
CA LYS A 251 -31.92 7.93 15.04
C LYS A 251 -30.61 7.77 14.26
N LEU A 252 -30.61 7.06 13.14
CA LEU A 252 -29.44 6.85 12.30
C LEU A 252 -29.19 7.95 11.27
N GLY A 253 -30.03 8.99 11.26
CA GLY A 253 -29.89 10.15 10.37
C GLY A 253 -28.46 10.71 10.27
N PRO A 254 -27.76 10.94 11.39
CA PRO A 254 -26.38 11.45 11.37
C PRO A 254 -25.39 10.55 10.59
N TRP A 255 -25.43 9.24 10.80
CA TRP A 255 -24.57 8.29 10.08
C TRP A 255 -24.94 8.18 8.60
N CYS A 256 -26.24 8.23 8.28
CA CYS A 256 -26.68 8.24 6.88
C CYS A 256 -26.16 9.48 6.13
N ASN A 257 -26.22 10.65 6.76
CA ASN A 257 -25.69 11.89 6.19
C ASN A 257 -24.17 11.83 6.00
N TRP A 258 -23.45 11.20 6.94
CA TRP A 258 -22.00 11.00 6.83
C TRP A 258 -21.63 10.11 5.63
N VAL A 259 -22.33 8.97 5.45
CA VAL A 259 -22.13 8.11 4.28
C VAL A 259 -22.41 8.86 2.98
N GLU A 260 -23.51 9.61 2.91
CA GLU A 260 -23.84 10.41 1.73
C GLU A 260 -22.76 11.45 1.43
N GLN A 261 -22.27 12.16 2.45
CA GLN A 261 -21.23 13.18 2.29
C GLN A 261 -19.90 12.58 1.82
N ALA A 262 -19.48 11.46 2.41
CA ALA A 262 -18.28 10.74 2.00
C ALA A 262 -18.39 10.23 0.55
N ALA A 263 -19.57 9.73 0.15
CA ALA A 263 -19.83 9.29 -1.22
C ALA A 263 -19.79 10.44 -2.24
N ARG A 264 -20.28 11.63 -1.87
CA ARG A 264 -20.15 12.86 -2.67
C ARG A 264 -18.70 13.29 -2.81
N GLN A 265 -17.90 13.20 -1.75
CA GLN A 265 -16.46 13.50 -1.79
C GLN A 265 -15.71 12.53 -2.71
N LEU A 266 -15.99 11.22 -2.62
CA LEU A 266 -15.42 10.22 -3.52
C LEU A 266 -15.78 10.51 -4.99
N THR A 267 -17.04 10.85 -5.27
CA THR A 267 -17.50 11.20 -6.61
C THR A 267 -16.81 12.46 -7.15
N HIS A 268 -16.61 13.47 -6.30
CA HIS A 268 -15.86 14.67 -6.65
C HIS A 268 -14.39 14.38 -6.94
N ALA A 269 -13.73 13.62 -6.07
CA ALA A 269 -12.33 13.23 -6.20
C ALA A 269 -12.10 12.38 -7.47
N ALA A 270 -12.99 11.43 -7.78
CA ALA A 270 -12.90 10.58 -8.96
C ALA A 270 -12.99 11.38 -10.28
N GLY A 271 -13.74 12.48 -10.28
CA GLY A 271 -13.91 13.36 -11.43
C GLY A 271 -12.81 14.40 -11.62
N ARG A 272 -11.76 14.39 -10.78
CA ARG A 272 -10.70 15.41 -10.82
C ARG A 272 -9.30 14.78 -10.81
N TRP A 273 -8.37 15.47 -11.45
CA TRP A 273 -6.93 15.27 -11.28
C TRP A 273 -6.34 16.64 -10.99
N GLU A 274 -5.66 16.82 -9.85
CA GLU A 274 -5.31 18.18 -9.38
C GLU A 274 -4.32 18.88 -10.30
N ASN A 275 -3.21 18.21 -10.63
CA ASN A 275 -2.10 18.80 -11.38
C ASN A 275 -1.59 17.86 -12.48
N PRO A 276 -2.39 17.48 -13.49
CA PRO A 276 -1.90 16.58 -14.52
C PRO A 276 -0.77 17.25 -15.35
N PRO A 277 0.31 16.52 -15.69
CA PRO A 277 0.49 15.07 -15.54
C PRO A 277 1.30 14.66 -14.29
N GLU A 278 1.37 15.50 -13.27
CA GLU A 278 1.99 15.14 -12.00
C GLU A 278 1.23 13.95 -11.35
N PRO A 279 1.93 13.16 -10.51
CA PRO A 279 1.33 12.00 -9.85
C PRO A 279 0.04 12.33 -9.12
N ASP A 280 -0.80 11.32 -8.99
CA ASP A 280 -2.09 11.50 -8.32
C ASP A 280 -1.90 11.88 -6.84
N SER A 281 -2.72 12.81 -6.38
CA SER A 281 -2.87 13.11 -4.97
C SER A 281 -3.55 11.96 -4.23
N GLU A 282 -3.29 11.81 -2.93
CA GLU A 282 -3.96 10.81 -2.09
C GLU A 282 -5.47 11.08 -1.88
N VAL A 283 -6.00 12.20 -2.39
CA VAL A 283 -7.37 12.67 -2.18
C VAL A 283 -8.42 11.59 -2.53
N LEU A 284 -8.24 10.85 -3.61
CA LEU A 284 -9.18 9.78 -3.99
C LEU A 284 -9.11 8.59 -3.02
N SER A 285 -7.90 8.17 -2.65
CA SER A 285 -7.67 7.06 -1.73
C SER A 285 -8.27 7.36 -0.36
N GLU A 286 -8.05 8.58 0.13
CA GLU A 286 -8.58 9.04 1.41
C GLU A 286 -10.11 9.15 1.38
N ALA A 287 -10.69 9.67 0.29
CA ALA A 287 -12.16 9.68 0.13
C ALA A 287 -12.77 8.27 0.10
N ALA A 288 -12.06 7.28 -0.47
CA ALA A 288 -12.51 5.89 -0.50
C ALA A 288 -12.44 5.22 0.88
N LYS A 289 -11.36 5.47 1.64
CA LYS A 289 -11.23 5.02 3.03
C LYS A 289 -12.34 5.60 3.90
N GLU A 290 -12.63 6.89 3.73
CA GLU A 290 -13.65 7.59 4.50
C GLU A 290 -15.06 7.07 4.20
N LEU A 291 -15.40 6.82 2.92
CA LEU A 291 -16.69 6.19 2.58
C LEU A 291 -16.82 4.79 3.18
N THR A 292 -15.75 3.99 3.12
CA THR A 292 -15.73 2.65 3.72
C THR A 292 -15.96 2.72 5.23
N ARG A 293 -15.27 3.64 5.91
CA ARG A 293 -15.41 3.88 7.34
C ARG A 293 -16.83 4.32 7.70
N ALA A 294 -17.37 5.31 7.01
CA ALA A 294 -18.73 5.81 7.26
C ALA A 294 -19.78 4.68 7.12
N ALA A 295 -19.65 3.84 6.08
CA ALA A 295 -20.55 2.72 5.84
C ALA A 295 -20.47 1.64 6.94
N GLN A 296 -19.25 1.34 7.43
CA GLN A 296 -19.04 0.42 8.54
C GLN A 296 -19.64 0.96 9.85
N MET A 297 -19.47 2.25 10.12
CA MET A 297 -20.02 2.89 11.32
C MET A 297 -21.56 2.94 11.28
N LEU A 298 -22.17 3.19 10.12
CA LEU A 298 -23.63 3.06 9.94
C LEU A 298 -24.11 1.63 10.26
N ALA A 299 -23.41 0.62 9.76
CA ALA A 299 -23.77 -0.77 9.99
C ALA A 299 -23.63 -1.17 11.48
N GLY A 300 -22.60 -0.68 12.17
CA GLY A 300 -22.43 -0.87 13.62
C GLY A 300 -23.49 -0.15 14.44
N ALA A 301 -23.77 1.12 14.10
CA ALA A 301 -24.84 1.90 14.72
C ALA A 301 -26.20 1.21 14.60
N TRP A 302 -26.48 0.57 13.46
CA TRP A 302 -27.69 -0.22 13.25
C TRP A 302 -27.75 -1.46 14.16
N ARG A 303 -26.63 -2.17 14.35
CA ARG A 303 -26.54 -3.34 15.25
C ARG A 303 -26.62 -2.98 16.74
N GLY A 304 -26.42 -1.71 17.08
CA GLY A 304 -26.29 -1.26 18.46
C GLY A 304 -24.88 -1.44 19.04
N ASP A 305 -23.88 -1.57 18.16
CA ASP A 305 -22.47 -1.59 18.57
C ASP A 305 -22.04 -0.22 19.12
N ASP A 306 -21.02 -0.18 19.98
CA ASP A 306 -20.37 1.06 20.38
C ASP A 306 -19.55 1.60 19.19
N VAL A 307 -20.00 2.68 18.59
CA VAL A 307 -19.46 3.24 17.34
C VAL A 307 -19.12 4.72 17.49
N THR A 308 -18.13 5.18 16.73
CA THR A 308 -17.77 6.60 16.72
C THR A 308 -18.88 7.45 16.13
N ASP A 309 -19.13 8.60 16.78
CA ASP A 309 -20.03 9.61 16.26
C ASP A 309 -19.54 10.20 14.93
N PRO A 310 -20.46 10.59 14.03
CA PRO A 310 -20.10 11.25 12.78
C PRO A 310 -19.27 12.53 13.00
N PRO A 311 -18.22 12.76 12.19
CA PRO A 311 -17.39 13.95 12.31
C PRO A 311 -18.15 15.23 11.93
N VAL A 312 -17.87 16.33 12.64
CA VAL A 312 -18.48 17.66 12.40
C VAL A 312 -18.03 18.27 11.06
N SER A 313 -16.83 17.93 10.58
CA SER A 313 -16.33 18.27 9.24
C SER A 313 -15.26 17.27 8.80
N LEU A 314 -15.33 16.84 7.55
CA LEU A 314 -14.40 15.87 6.96
C LEU A 314 -13.14 16.59 6.49
N THR A 315 -12.03 16.44 7.22
CA THR A 315 -10.68 16.86 6.79
C THR A 315 -9.82 15.61 6.68
N LEU A 316 -9.25 15.38 5.50
CA LEU A 316 -8.52 14.15 5.16
C LEU A 316 -7.19 14.07 5.93
N LEU A 317 -6.92 12.92 6.56
CA LEU A 317 -5.66 12.58 7.20
C LEU A 317 -4.85 11.72 6.23
N GLN A 318 -3.62 12.13 5.90
CA GLN A 318 -2.70 11.40 5.02
C GLN A 318 -2.09 10.19 5.74
N SER A 319 -1.88 9.09 5.03
CA SER A 319 -1.22 7.88 5.56
C SER A 319 0.16 7.68 4.93
N GLN A 320 1.16 7.37 5.76
CA GLN A 320 2.53 7.01 5.37
C GLN A 320 2.62 5.51 5.08
N ASP A 321 3.26 5.12 3.97
CA ASP A 321 3.64 3.74 3.67
C ASP A 321 5.13 3.50 4.00
N ASP A 322 5.43 2.32 4.53
CA ASP A 322 6.74 1.88 5.05
C ASP A 322 7.79 1.68 3.92
N GLU A 323 8.63 2.69 3.70
CA GLU A 323 9.84 2.60 2.87
C GLU A 323 10.94 1.78 3.58
N THR A 324 11.53 0.78 2.91
CA THR A 324 12.67 0.03 3.48
C THR A 324 13.91 0.93 3.61
N ASP A 325 14.77 0.66 4.59
CA ASP A 325 15.98 1.47 4.81
C ASP A 325 16.85 1.56 3.56
N VAL A 326 17.03 0.46 2.81
CA VAL A 326 17.83 0.44 1.57
C VAL A 326 17.19 1.29 0.46
N ALA A 327 15.87 1.25 0.32
CA ALA A 327 15.16 2.08 -0.65
C ALA A 327 15.27 3.56 -0.30
N ARG A 328 15.16 3.89 1.00
CA ARG A 328 15.33 5.24 1.52
C ARG A 328 16.74 5.77 1.24
N GLU A 329 17.78 5.02 1.60
CA GLU A 329 19.17 5.45 1.38
C GLU A 329 19.48 5.63 -0.13
N ALA A 330 18.98 4.74 -0.99
CA ALA A 330 19.14 4.88 -2.43
C ALA A 330 18.44 6.13 -2.99
N ARG A 331 17.24 6.45 -2.47
CA ARG A 331 16.50 7.66 -2.82
C ARG A 331 17.21 8.92 -2.34
N LEU A 332 17.62 8.96 -1.06
CA LEU A 332 18.34 10.09 -0.46
C LEU A 332 19.66 10.38 -1.21
N HIS A 333 20.41 9.34 -1.58
CA HIS A 333 21.62 9.51 -2.40
C HIS A 333 21.29 10.13 -3.76
N ARG A 334 20.23 9.67 -4.43
CA ARG A 334 19.82 10.23 -5.73
C ARG A 334 19.37 11.69 -5.61
N GLU A 335 18.63 12.03 -4.56
CA GLU A 335 18.21 13.39 -4.25
C GLU A 335 19.42 14.31 -3.99
N LEU A 336 20.43 13.83 -3.26
CA LEU A 336 21.70 14.54 -3.05
C LEU A 336 22.42 14.82 -4.38
N LEU A 337 22.55 13.82 -5.25
CA LEU A 337 23.18 14.01 -6.56
C LEU A 337 22.38 14.99 -7.43
N ASP A 338 21.05 14.94 -7.38
CA ASP A 338 20.18 15.87 -8.10
C ASP A 338 20.32 17.31 -7.59
N ARG A 339 20.48 17.52 -6.27
CA ARG A 339 20.82 18.82 -5.67
C ARG A 339 22.16 19.37 -6.16
N ALA A 340 23.15 18.51 -6.42
CA ALA A 340 24.50 18.90 -6.84
C ALA A 340 24.67 19.10 -8.36
N LYS A 341 23.86 18.45 -9.20
CA LYS A 341 23.90 18.56 -10.67
C LYS A 341 23.89 20.00 -11.24
N PRO A 342 23.25 21.01 -10.63
CA PRO A 342 23.36 22.38 -11.11
C PRO A 342 24.80 22.90 -11.22
N TRP A 343 25.70 22.53 -10.31
CA TRP A 343 27.11 22.97 -10.35
C TRP A 343 27.90 22.37 -11.51
N SER A 344 27.53 21.18 -12.01
CA SER A 344 28.19 20.64 -13.21
C SER A 344 27.69 21.31 -14.50
N ARG A 345 26.51 21.92 -14.48
CA ARG A 345 25.86 22.49 -15.67
C ARG A 345 26.12 23.98 -15.85
N VAL A 346 26.36 24.73 -14.77
CA VAL A 346 26.71 26.16 -14.84
C VAL A 346 28.01 26.46 -14.10
N THR A 347 28.78 27.42 -14.61
CA THR A 347 30.12 27.74 -14.11
C THR A 347 30.16 28.85 -13.07
N HIS A 348 29.06 29.56 -12.80
CA HIS A 348 29.06 30.76 -11.97
C HIS A 348 28.51 30.57 -10.54
N ARG A 349 28.05 29.36 -10.18
CA ARG A 349 27.51 29.10 -8.82
C ARG A 349 28.59 29.19 -7.76
N GLN A 350 28.30 29.83 -6.64
CA GLN A 350 29.27 29.92 -5.53
C GLN A 350 29.57 28.54 -4.94
N PHE A 351 30.74 28.42 -4.31
CA PHE A 351 31.11 27.23 -3.56
C PHE A 351 30.13 27.01 -2.39
N ASP A 352 29.69 25.77 -2.22
CA ASP A 352 28.83 25.32 -1.13
C ASP A 352 29.59 24.25 -0.33
N ALA A 353 30.05 24.62 0.86
CA ALA A 353 30.89 23.76 1.70
C ALA A 353 30.11 22.59 2.29
N ASP A 354 28.86 22.82 2.70
CA ASP A 354 28.00 21.79 3.29
C ASP A 354 27.65 20.73 2.24
N LEU A 355 27.27 21.17 1.04
CA LEU A 355 26.98 20.25 -0.07
C LEU A 355 28.21 19.47 -0.53
N TYR A 356 29.40 20.09 -0.50
CA TYR A 356 30.66 19.39 -0.79
C TYR A 356 30.92 18.28 0.24
N ASP A 357 30.82 18.59 1.53
CA ASP A 357 31.04 17.62 2.60
C ASP A 357 29.98 16.49 2.59
N GLU A 358 28.71 16.80 2.30
CA GLU A 358 27.65 15.80 2.07
C GLU A 358 28.02 14.83 0.93
N LEU A 359 28.50 15.34 -0.21
CA LEU A 359 28.88 14.52 -1.36
C LEU A 359 30.12 13.65 -1.08
N VAL A 360 31.10 14.19 -0.36
CA VAL A 360 32.32 13.44 0.01
C VAL A 360 31.98 12.32 1.00
N CYS A 361 31.11 12.56 1.97
CA CYS A 361 30.59 11.51 2.84
C CYS A 361 29.81 10.46 2.05
N ALA A 362 28.91 10.87 1.16
CA ALA A 362 28.12 9.97 0.32
C ALA A 362 28.99 9.12 -0.63
N ALA A 363 30.14 9.65 -1.09
CA ALA A 363 31.11 8.91 -1.88
C ALA A 363 31.64 7.66 -1.13
N GLY A 364 31.81 7.74 0.19
CA GLY A 364 32.16 6.60 1.03
C GLY A 364 31.10 5.49 0.99
N ASN A 365 29.82 5.87 1.01
CA ASN A 365 28.71 4.92 0.99
C ASN A 365 28.61 4.16 -0.35
N VAL A 366 29.09 4.72 -1.45
CA VAL A 366 29.06 4.09 -2.79
C VAL A 366 30.41 3.54 -3.25
N ALA A 367 31.45 3.59 -2.42
CA ALA A 367 32.80 3.13 -2.75
C ALA A 367 32.90 1.60 -2.96
N HIS A 368 31.88 0.84 -2.54
CA HIS A 368 31.79 -0.60 -2.77
C HIS A 368 31.11 -0.96 -4.10
N LEU A 369 30.48 0.01 -4.78
CA LEU A 369 29.78 -0.23 -6.03
C LEU A 369 30.78 -0.31 -7.21
N PRO A 370 30.71 -1.36 -8.05
CA PRO A 370 31.56 -1.46 -9.23
C PRO A 370 31.22 -0.42 -10.30
N GLN A 371 32.16 -0.14 -11.19
CA GLN A 371 31.94 0.75 -12.34
C GLN A 371 31.19 0.02 -13.45
N LEU A 372 29.87 0.09 -13.39
CA LEU A 372 28.96 -0.49 -14.37
C LEU A 372 28.16 0.59 -15.08
N LEU A 373 27.70 0.30 -16.30
CA LEU A 373 26.93 1.27 -17.09
C LEU A 373 25.65 1.70 -16.36
N SER A 374 24.95 0.75 -15.72
CA SER A 374 23.74 1.03 -14.92
C SER A 374 24.02 1.89 -13.67
N LEU A 375 25.24 1.81 -13.13
CA LEU A 375 25.65 2.48 -11.89
C LEU A 375 26.37 3.82 -12.13
N LEU A 376 26.78 4.13 -13.36
CA LEU A 376 27.44 5.41 -13.69
C LEU A 376 26.73 6.64 -13.13
N PRO A 377 25.38 6.76 -13.16
CA PRO A 377 24.71 7.95 -12.65
C PRO A 377 24.77 8.15 -11.13
N VAL A 378 25.14 7.12 -10.38
CA VAL A 378 25.07 7.09 -8.90
C VAL A 378 26.38 6.65 -8.22
N GLY A 379 27.33 6.11 -8.98
CA GLY A 379 28.57 5.55 -8.45
C GLY A 379 29.58 6.59 -7.94
N LEU A 380 30.71 6.07 -7.46
CA LEU A 380 31.79 6.87 -6.87
C LEU A 380 32.29 7.98 -7.80
N ASP A 381 32.51 7.68 -9.07
CA ASP A 381 33.02 8.64 -10.05
C ASP A 381 32.09 9.84 -10.24
N MET A 382 30.78 9.61 -10.41
CA MET A 382 29.82 10.72 -10.55
C MET A 382 29.68 11.53 -9.26
N THR A 383 29.66 10.87 -8.10
CA THR A 383 29.53 11.53 -6.80
C THR A 383 30.71 12.48 -6.55
N THR A 384 31.94 11.99 -6.75
CA THR A 384 33.17 12.78 -6.56
C THR A 384 33.37 13.85 -7.63
N ARG A 385 32.93 13.61 -8.87
CA ARG A 385 32.90 14.64 -9.93
C ARG A 385 31.96 15.79 -9.57
N LEU A 386 30.79 15.50 -9.02
CA LEU A 386 29.85 16.53 -8.57
C LEU A 386 30.43 17.31 -7.39
N ALA A 387 31.11 16.65 -6.44
CA ALA A 387 31.81 17.33 -5.35
C ALA A 387 32.85 18.33 -5.89
N ALA A 388 33.70 17.93 -6.84
CA ALA A 388 34.65 18.83 -7.48
C ALA A 388 33.95 19.99 -8.22
N GLY A 389 32.81 19.73 -8.88
CA GLY A 389 31.97 20.75 -9.50
C GLY A 389 31.44 21.78 -8.49
N VAL A 390 31.03 21.33 -7.30
CA VAL A 390 30.61 22.20 -6.19
C VAL A 390 31.76 23.06 -5.70
N ALA A 391 32.96 22.49 -5.59
CA ALA A 391 34.18 23.20 -5.19
C ALA A 391 34.74 24.18 -6.25
N ARG A 392 34.23 24.16 -7.49
CA ARG A 392 34.84 24.89 -8.64
C ARG A 392 35.16 26.35 -8.37
N ASN A 393 34.26 27.05 -7.68
CA ASN A 393 34.37 28.49 -7.42
C ASN A 393 34.86 28.83 -6.02
N ALA A 394 35.44 27.86 -5.30
CA ALA A 394 36.17 28.13 -4.07
C ALA A 394 37.45 28.93 -4.38
N ASP A 395 37.95 29.68 -3.40
CA ASP A 395 39.26 30.32 -3.52
C ASP A 395 40.40 29.29 -3.43
N ASP A 396 41.59 29.69 -3.86
CA ASP A 396 42.76 28.80 -3.92
C ASP A 396 43.25 28.33 -2.54
N SER A 397 42.98 29.09 -1.47
CA SER A 397 43.32 28.66 -0.11
C SER A 397 42.41 27.51 0.32
N THR A 398 41.11 27.67 0.09
CA THR A 398 40.08 26.68 0.35
C THR A 398 40.33 25.41 -0.46
N LEU A 399 40.63 25.53 -1.75
CA LEU A 399 40.95 24.36 -2.59
C LEU A 399 42.16 23.56 -2.08
N ARG A 400 43.22 24.23 -1.59
CA ARG A 400 44.37 23.54 -0.97
C ARG A 400 43.94 22.79 0.30
N THR A 401 43.12 23.41 1.14
CA THR A 401 42.56 22.74 2.33
C THR A 401 41.70 21.53 1.96
N LEU A 402 40.88 21.62 0.91
CA LEU A 402 40.08 20.50 0.43
C LEU A 402 40.96 19.35 -0.09
N ILE A 403 42.05 19.67 -0.80
CA ILE A 403 43.05 18.68 -1.26
C ILE A 403 43.72 17.99 -0.07
N ASP A 404 44.14 18.74 0.95
CA ASP A 404 44.77 18.15 2.13
C ASP A 404 43.79 17.23 2.88
N ARG A 405 42.56 17.70 3.15
CA ARG A 405 41.49 16.89 3.76
C ARG A 405 41.20 15.64 2.93
N ALA A 406 41.18 15.75 1.60
CA ALA A 406 40.89 14.62 0.72
C ALA A 406 41.93 13.49 0.82
N GLY A 407 43.19 13.80 1.11
CA GLY A 407 44.25 12.80 1.33
C GLY A 407 44.07 11.94 2.59
N GLU A 408 43.30 12.44 3.56
CA GLU A 408 43.02 11.75 4.83
C GLU A 408 41.79 10.81 4.73
N ILE A 409 40.99 10.93 3.68
CA ILE A 409 39.77 10.15 3.52
C ILE A 409 40.10 8.66 3.36
N ARG A 410 39.24 7.82 3.94
CA ARG A 410 39.22 6.37 3.71
C ARG A 410 37.81 5.93 3.26
N PRO A 411 37.69 4.92 2.36
CA PRO A 411 38.77 4.15 1.75
C PRO A 411 39.60 4.94 0.72
N LEU A 412 40.80 4.43 0.38
CA LEU A 412 41.74 5.09 -0.54
C LEU A 412 41.11 5.42 -1.90
N ALA A 413 40.19 4.58 -2.38
CA ALA A 413 39.40 4.83 -3.58
C ALA A 413 38.70 6.19 -3.53
N VAL A 414 38.04 6.54 -2.42
CA VAL A 414 37.33 7.82 -2.29
C VAL A 414 38.33 8.98 -2.34
N ALA A 415 39.41 8.90 -1.57
CA ALA A 415 40.47 9.92 -1.58
C ALA A 415 41.03 10.15 -2.99
N GLY A 416 41.38 9.06 -3.69
CA GLY A 416 41.92 9.11 -5.04
C GLY A 416 40.96 9.72 -6.06
N PHE A 417 39.67 9.34 -6.02
CA PHE A 417 38.67 9.90 -6.94
C PHE A 417 38.35 11.37 -6.66
N VAL A 418 38.23 11.77 -5.39
CA VAL A 418 38.03 13.19 -5.02
C VAL A 418 39.20 14.04 -5.53
N LEU A 419 40.43 13.65 -5.22
CA LEU A 419 41.62 14.39 -5.64
C LEU A 419 41.79 14.42 -7.16
N LYS A 420 41.51 13.31 -7.85
CA LYS A 420 41.52 13.26 -9.32
C LYS A 420 40.53 14.26 -9.92
N HIS A 421 39.29 14.30 -9.44
CA HIS A 421 38.27 15.21 -9.96
C HIS A 421 38.54 16.67 -9.57
N LEU A 422 39.14 16.93 -8.41
CA LEU A 422 39.65 18.27 -8.06
C LEU A 422 40.76 18.71 -9.01
N ALA A 423 41.68 17.81 -9.40
CA ALA A 423 42.73 18.11 -10.37
C ALA A 423 42.16 18.40 -11.77
N ILE A 424 41.18 17.60 -12.23
CA ILE A 424 40.47 17.82 -13.51
C ILE A 424 39.77 19.17 -13.49
N MET A 425 39.00 19.47 -12.43
CA MET A 425 38.32 20.76 -12.28
C MET A 425 39.31 21.94 -12.26
N ALA A 426 40.44 21.80 -11.55
CA ALA A 426 41.47 22.82 -11.51
C ALA A 426 42.07 23.07 -12.90
N ALA A 427 42.26 22.01 -13.70
CA ALA A 427 42.69 22.14 -15.09
C ALA A 427 41.64 22.87 -15.95
N GLU A 428 40.36 22.51 -15.84
CA GLU A 428 39.25 23.16 -16.56
C GLU A 428 39.08 24.65 -16.21
N THR A 429 39.51 25.05 -15.02
CA THR A 429 39.46 26.44 -14.53
C THR A 429 40.78 27.19 -14.70
N ASN A 430 41.76 26.61 -15.40
CA ASN A 430 43.12 27.18 -15.61
C ASN A 430 43.88 27.48 -14.31
N ARG A 431 43.72 26.63 -13.28
CA ARG A 431 44.43 26.70 -11.99
C ARG A 431 45.51 25.63 -11.91
N ASP A 432 46.56 25.79 -12.70
CA ASP A 432 47.63 24.79 -12.86
C ASP A 432 48.31 24.40 -11.53
N GLU A 433 48.59 25.36 -10.66
CA GLU A 433 49.20 25.09 -9.35
C GLU A 433 48.32 24.19 -8.46
N ILE A 434 47.00 24.40 -8.48
CA ILE A 434 46.04 23.60 -7.70
C ILE A 434 45.95 22.19 -8.30
N ARG A 435 45.92 22.08 -9.63
CA ARG A 435 45.96 20.78 -10.32
C ARG A 435 47.21 19.99 -9.93
N ASP A 436 48.37 20.62 -9.98
CA ASP A 436 49.65 19.97 -9.70
C ASP A 436 49.74 19.57 -8.23
N THR A 437 49.22 20.40 -7.31
CA THR A 437 49.10 20.06 -5.88
C THR A 437 48.21 18.84 -5.67
N ALA A 438 47.06 18.76 -6.34
CA ALA A 438 46.15 17.62 -6.24
C ALA A 438 46.80 16.34 -6.81
N HIS A 439 47.46 16.41 -7.96
CA HIS A 439 48.18 15.27 -8.55
C HIS A 439 49.30 14.77 -7.64
N GLU A 440 50.09 15.66 -7.06
CA GLU A 440 51.14 15.29 -6.12
C GLU A 440 50.55 14.64 -4.86
N LYS A 441 49.41 15.14 -4.35
CA LYS A 441 48.71 14.49 -3.24
C LYS A 441 48.24 13.07 -3.59
N VAL A 442 47.65 12.87 -4.78
CA VAL A 442 47.27 11.52 -5.26
C VAL A 442 48.49 10.60 -5.28
N ARG A 443 49.59 11.06 -5.86
CA ARG A 443 50.84 10.30 -5.92
C ARG A 443 51.32 9.91 -4.52
N GLN A 444 51.30 10.83 -3.56
CA GLN A 444 51.73 10.58 -2.18
C GLN A 444 50.88 9.50 -1.50
N ILE A 445 49.55 9.62 -1.54
CA ILE A 445 48.67 8.65 -0.86
C ILE A 445 48.74 7.26 -1.51
N LEU A 446 48.84 7.19 -2.84
CA LEU A 446 48.92 5.91 -3.56
C LEU A 446 50.23 5.16 -3.27
N LEU A 447 51.35 5.89 -3.17
CA LEU A 447 52.67 5.31 -2.89
C LEU A 447 52.90 4.98 -1.42
N ALA A 448 52.14 5.60 -0.51
CA ALA A 448 52.20 5.36 0.92
C ALA A 448 51.31 4.19 1.38
N GLU A 449 50.40 3.70 0.54
CA GLU A 449 49.45 2.66 0.94
C GLU A 449 50.12 1.29 1.14
N HIS A 450 49.69 0.58 2.18
CA HIS A 450 50.24 -0.71 2.58
C HIS A 450 49.45 -1.87 1.96
N TRP A 451 49.77 -2.24 0.72
CA TRP A 451 49.13 -3.36 0.01
C TRP A 451 49.38 -4.76 0.61
N GLN A 452 50.15 -4.85 1.69
CA GLN A 452 50.30 -6.05 2.52
C GLN A 452 49.12 -6.26 3.50
N ASP A 453 48.33 -5.22 3.77
CA ASP A 453 47.25 -5.27 4.76
C ASP A 453 45.92 -5.72 4.11
N VAL A 454 45.34 -6.82 4.59
CA VAL A 454 44.06 -7.39 4.07
C VAL A 454 42.91 -6.38 4.06
N GLU A 455 42.84 -5.51 5.07
CA GLU A 455 41.80 -4.49 5.21
C GLU A 455 41.81 -3.48 4.05
N VAL A 456 42.99 -3.17 3.50
CA VAL A 456 43.15 -2.26 2.35
C VAL A 456 42.49 -2.85 1.12
N TRP A 457 42.65 -4.15 0.88
CA TRP A 457 42.01 -4.84 -0.24
C TRP A 457 40.49 -4.86 -0.11
N ALA A 458 39.99 -5.22 1.08
CA ALA A 458 38.55 -5.28 1.34
C ALA A 458 37.88 -3.91 1.20
N ALA A 459 38.50 -2.86 1.73
CA ALA A 459 37.96 -1.50 1.69
C ALA A 459 37.95 -0.89 0.28
N ASN A 460 38.78 -1.41 -0.65
CA ASN A 460 38.92 -0.89 -2.01
C ASN A 460 38.52 -1.89 -3.10
N GLN A 461 37.85 -3.00 -2.76
CA GLN A 461 37.65 -4.16 -3.64
C GLN A 461 37.17 -3.81 -5.07
N ALA A 462 36.21 -2.91 -5.20
CA ALA A 462 35.65 -2.50 -6.50
C ALA A 462 36.59 -1.62 -7.35
N TYR A 463 37.65 -1.06 -6.76
CA TYR A 463 38.52 -0.04 -7.36
C TYR A 463 40.02 -0.38 -7.27
N VAL A 464 40.42 -1.56 -6.78
CA VAL A 464 41.83 -2.00 -6.69
C VAL A 464 42.55 -1.85 -8.04
N LEU A 465 41.98 -2.37 -9.13
CA LEU A 465 42.57 -2.25 -10.47
C LEU A 465 42.86 -0.78 -10.85
N HIS A 466 41.95 0.13 -10.52
CA HIS A 466 42.10 1.56 -10.81
C HIS A 466 43.24 2.17 -9.99
N LEU A 467 43.27 1.87 -8.69
CA LEU A 467 44.29 2.37 -7.78
C LEU A 467 45.69 1.91 -8.20
N LEU A 468 45.87 0.62 -8.47
CA LEU A 468 47.16 0.07 -8.92
C LEU A 468 47.59 0.62 -10.29
N HIS A 469 46.63 0.80 -11.21
CA HIS A 469 46.92 1.43 -12.51
C HIS A 469 47.36 2.89 -12.35
N TRP A 470 46.71 3.67 -11.47
CA TRP A 470 47.15 5.02 -11.15
C TRP A 470 48.52 5.03 -10.47
N THR A 471 48.78 4.11 -9.54
CA THR A 471 50.10 4.00 -8.89
C THR A 471 51.19 3.76 -9.94
N ALA A 472 50.95 2.88 -10.92
CA ALA A 472 51.88 2.65 -12.02
C ALA A 472 52.06 3.90 -12.90
N GLN A 473 50.97 4.64 -13.19
CA GLN A 473 51.01 5.88 -13.98
C GLN A 473 51.81 6.99 -13.29
N PHE A 474 51.68 7.14 -11.97
CA PHE A 474 52.38 8.17 -11.20
C PHE A 474 53.80 7.76 -10.75
N SER A 475 54.17 6.49 -10.92
CA SER A 475 55.50 5.99 -10.61
C SER A 475 56.09 5.20 -11.79
N ASP A 476 56.08 3.88 -11.72
CA ASP A 476 56.49 2.98 -12.80
C ASP A 476 55.83 1.59 -12.62
N PRO A 477 55.47 0.87 -13.71
CA PRO A 477 54.90 -0.48 -13.62
C PRO A 477 55.75 -1.48 -12.84
N SER A 478 57.08 -1.40 -12.91
CA SER A 478 57.97 -2.31 -12.18
C SER A 478 57.88 -2.12 -10.66
N ARG A 479 57.65 -0.88 -10.21
CA ARG A 479 57.50 -0.59 -8.78
C ARG A 479 56.26 -1.25 -8.20
N VAL A 480 55.13 -1.13 -8.89
CA VAL A 480 53.87 -1.78 -8.48
C VAL A 480 54.06 -3.30 -8.45
N ARG A 481 54.72 -3.86 -9.48
CA ARG A 481 55.04 -5.29 -9.53
C ARG A 481 55.82 -5.75 -8.30
N THR A 482 56.93 -5.08 -7.98
CA THR A 482 57.77 -5.41 -6.82
C THR A 482 57.02 -5.27 -5.50
N THR A 483 56.18 -4.24 -5.35
CA THR A 483 55.34 -4.08 -4.14
C THR A 483 54.37 -5.24 -3.97
N LEU A 484 53.72 -5.69 -5.05
CA LEU A 484 52.80 -6.82 -5.02
C LEU A 484 53.52 -8.15 -4.78
N GLU A 485 54.69 -8.37 -5.39
CA GLU A 485 55.52 -9.55 -5.15
C GLU A 485 55.94 -9.66 -3.69
N LEU A 486 56.42 -8.57 -3.08
CA LEU A 486 56.78 -8.54 -1.66
C LEU A 486 55.58 -8.79 -0.74
N ALA A 487 54.41 -8.23 -1.07
CA ALA A 487 53.19 -8.46 -0.28
C ALA A 487 52.76 -9.94 -0.35
N LEU A 488 52.75 -10.54 -1.54
CA LEU A 488 52.40 -11.95 -1.73
C LEU A 488 53.43 -12.93 -1.15
N GLU A 489 54.72 -12.54 -1.13
CA GLU A 489 55.78 -13.33 -0.49
C GLU A 489 55.63 -13.35 1.03
N GLN A 490 55.18 -12.23 1.63
CA GLN A 490 54.88 -12.14 3.06
C GLN A 490 53.59 -12.87 3.44
N ASP A 491 52.55 -12.74 2.61
CA ASP A 491 51.24 -13.37 2.83
C ASP A 491 50.63 -13.87 1.52
N ALA A 492 50.71 -15.19 1.32
CA ALA A 492 50.14 -15.87 0.16
C ALA A 492 48.60 -15.85 0.15
N ASP A 493 47.94 -15.59 1.29
CA ASP A 493 46.48 -15.52 1.37
C ASP A 493 45.92 -14.22 0.76
N LEU A 494 46.79 -13.29 0.34
CA LEU A 494 46.41 -12.13 -0.48
C LEU A 494 46.09 -12.49 -1.94
N LEU A 495 46.47 -13.69 -2.41
CA LEU A 495 46.28 -14.09 -3.82
C LEU A 495 44.80 -13.99 -4.28
N PRO A 496 43.79 -14.54 -3.57
CA PRO A 496 42.39 -14.36 -3.93
C PRO A 496 41.95 -12.89 -4.01
N LEU A 497 42.45 -12.04 -3.12
CA LEU A 497 42.11 -10.61 -3.07
C LEU A 497 42.72 -9.86 -4.25
N LEU A 498 43.96 -10.19 -4.62
CA LEU A 498 44.59 -9.67 -5.83
C LEU A 498 43.79 -10.05 -7.08
N LEU A 499 43.46 -11.34 -7.22
CA LEU A 499 42.69 -11.84 -8.37
C LEU A 499 41.32 -11.16 -8.47
N ALA A 500 40.59 -11.05 -7.35
CA ALA A 500 39.31 -10.34 -7.32
C ALA A 500 39.46 -8.83 -7.60
N GLY A 501 40.53 -8.21 -7.11
CA GLY A 501 40.78 -6.77 -7.28
C GLY A 501 41.20 -6.36 -8.70
N VAL A 502 41.81 -7.27 -9.47
CA VAL A 502 42.16 -7.02 -10.87
C VAL A 502 41.07 -7.42 -11.86
N ALA A 503 40.05 -8.16 -11.41
CA ALA A 503 38.91 -8.52 -12.23
C ALA A 503 38.16 -7.28 -12.74
N GLN A 504 37.83 -7.28 -14.02
CA GLN A 504 37.03 -6.26 -14.68
C GLN A 504 35.55 -6.60 -14.56
N TRP A 505 34.74 -5.59 -14.25
CA TRP A 505 33.29 -5.71 -14.13
C TRP A 505 32.60 -5.41 -15.45
N SER A 506 31.57 -6.19 -15.78
CA SER A 506 30.77 -6.05 -17.00
C SER A 506 29.29 -6.34 -16.71
N GLU A 507 28.42 -5.82 -17.59
CA GLU A 507 26.98 -6.09 -17.58
C GLU A 507 26.61 -6.76 -18.91
N PRO A 508 26.71 -8.10 -19.01
CA PRO A 508 26.38 -8.80 -20.24
C PRO A 508 24.88 -8.65 -20.55
N LEU A 509 24.62 -8.25 -21.79
CA LEU A 509 23.28 -8.16 -22.37
C LEU A 509 22.86 -9.53 -22.89
N ASP A 510 21.63 -9.94 -22.64
CA ASP A 510 21.09 -11.17 -23.22
C ASP A 510 20.99 -11.06 -24.75
N ASP A 511 21.60 -12.01 -25.47
CA ASP A 511 21.71 -12.06 -26.94
C ASP A 511 20.37 -12.46 -27.61
N GLY A 512 19.41 -12.96 -26.83
CA GLY A 512 18.08 -13.34 -27.26
C GLY A 512 17.04 -12.21 -27.17
N ARG A 513 17.00 -11.32 -28.16
CA ARG A 513 15.85 -10.42 -28.47
C ARG A 513 15.15 -9.81 -27.23
N GLY A 514 15.87 -9.03 -26.43
CA GLY A 514 15.23 -8.33 -25.31
C GLY A 514 16.08 -7.30 -24.58
N GLY A 515 17.42 -7.34 -24.68
CA GLY A 515 18.29 -6.37 -23.99
C GLY A 515 18.17 -6.41 -22.47
N VAL A 516 17.74 -7.55 -21.90
CA VAL A 516 17.67 -7.74 -20.45
C VAL A 516 19.10 -7.97 -19.94
N ILE A 517 19.53 -7.16 -18.98
CA ILE A 517 20.84 -7.29 -18.33
C ILE A 517 20.83 -8.57 -17.47
N ARG A 518 21.76 -9.50 -17.70
CA ARG A 518 21.84 -10.77 -16.93
C ARG A 518 22.32 -10.59 -15.48
N GLY A 519 22.59 -9.35 -15.08
CA GLY A 519 23.18 -8.98 -13.80
C GLY A 519 24.68 -8.67 -13.94
N PRO A 520 25.30 -8.06 -12.92
CA PRO A 520 26.72 -7.73 -12.93
C PRO A 520 27.57 -8.99 -12.85
N SER A 521 28.60 -9.09 -13.69
CA SER A 521 29.61 -10.13 -13.65
C SER A 521 31.02 -9.54 -13.62
N SER A 522 31.99 -10.29 -13.08
CA SER A 522 33.41 -9.92 -13.10
C SER A 522 34.29 -11.05 -13.64
N ARG A 523 35.30 -10.69 -14.44
CA ARG A 523 36.22 -11.58 -15.17
C ARG A 523 37.61 -10.96 -15.29
N ILE A 524 38.65 -11.75 -15.51
CA ILE A 524 39.99 -11.25 -15.86
C ILE A 524 40.19 -11.47 -17.36
N ASP A 525 40.02 -10.40 -18.13
CA ASP A 525 40.08 -10.44 -19.60
C ASP A 525 41.45 -9.94 -20.12
N ARG A 526 42.20 -9.22 -19.28
CA ARG A 526 43.55 -8.75 -19.58
C ARG A 526 44.42 -8.68 -18.32
N LEU A 527 45.71 -8.93 -18.49
CA LEU A 527 46.73 -8.73 -17.46
C LEU A 527 47.45 -7.39 -17.69
N PRO A 528 47.42 -6.44 -16.74
CA PRO A 528 48.20 -5.21 -16.84
C PRO A 528 49.71 -5.46 -16.83
N ASP A 529 50.49 -4.56 -17.45
CA ASP A 529 51.97 -4.69 -17.51
C ASP A 529 52.65 -4.72 -16.13
N TRP A 530 52.03 -4.10 -15.13
CA TRP A 530 52.50 -4.11 -13.75
C TRP A 530 52.13 -5.39 -12.97
N PHE A 531 51.28 -6.25 -13.52
CA PHE A 531 50.86 -7.49 -12.87
C PHE A 531 52.06 -8.44 -12.71
N PRO A 532 52.30 -9.02 -11.52
CA PRO A 532 53.44 -9.92 -11.28
C PRO A 532 53.16 -11.33 -11.83
N THR A 533 53.00 -11.45 -13.16
CA THR A 533 52.56 -12.67 -13.84
C THR A 533 53.40 -13.88 -13.44
N THR A 534 54.73 -13.81 -13.54
CA THR A 534 55.60 -14.96 -13.24
C THR A 534 55.45 -15.45 -11.79
N PHE A 535 55.38 -14.53 -10.84
CA PHE A 535 55.24 -14.85 -9.41
C PHE A 535 53.86 -15.45 -9.13
N VAL A 536 52.79 -14.83 -9.66
CA VAL A 536 51.42 -15.28 -9.47
C VAL A 536 51.19 -16.67 -10.08
N LEU A 537 51.76 -16.97 -11.26
CA LEU A 537 51.65 -18.29 -11.87
C LEU A 537 52.29 -19.39 -11.00
N ALA A 538 53.44 -19.11 -10.41
CA ALA A 538 54.10 -20.02 -9.47
C ALA A 538 53.20 -20.25 -8.23
N LEU A 539 52.65 -19.17 -7.67
CA LEU A 539 51.80 -19.23 -6.48
C LEU A 539 50.46 -19.95 -6.74
N ILE A 540 49.85 -19.75 -7.91
CA ILE A 540 48.66 -20.50 -8.34
C ILE A 540 48.99 -21.99 -8.44
N SER A 541 50.13 -22.35 -9.04
CA SER A 541 50.55 -23.75 -9.18
C SER A 541 50.77 -24.43 -7.82
N GLU A 542 51.25 -23.69 -6.82
CA GLU A 542 51.46 -24.17 -5.46
C GLU A 542 50.15 -24.30 -4.67
N ARG A 543 49.29 -23.28 -4.72
CA ARG A 543 48.11 -23.13 -3.85
C ARG A 543 46.84 -23.72 -4.45
N MET A 544 46.77 -23.84 -5.77
CA MET A 544 45.59 -24.27 -6.52
C MET A 544 45.99 -25.29 -7.62
N PRO A 545 46.62 -26.44 -7.27
CA PRO A 545 47.21 -27.36 -8.23
C PRO A 545 46.20 -28.01 -9.20
N ASP A 546 44.91 -28.06 -8.83
CA ASP A 546 43.83 -28.61 -9.65
C ASP A 546 43.25 -27.60 -10.66
N VAL A 547 43.68 -26.33 -10.60
CA VAL A 547 43.22 -25.28 -11.50
C VAL A 547 44.04 -25.33 -12.79
N VAL A 548 43.35 -25.46 -13.93
CA VAL A 548 43.98 -25.46 -15.25
C VAL A 548 43.47 -24.28 -16.07
N ALA A 549 44.29 -23.81 -17.02
CA ALA A 549 43.96 -22.71 -17.92
C ALA A 549 42.59 -22.92 -18.57
N ALA A 550 41.74 -21.91 -18.49
CA ALA A 550 40.39 -21.93 -19.01
C ALA A 550 40.03 -20.54 -19.55
N ASP A 551 39.35 -20.51 -20.70
CA ASP A 551 38.70 -19.30 -21.19
C ASP A 551 37.53 -18.91 -20.27
N GLU A 552 36.87 -17.81 -20.60
CA GLU A 552 35.76 -17.27 -19.82
C GLU A 552 34.61 -18.27 -19.57
N ASP A 553 34.19 -19.02 -20.59
CA ASP A 553 33.03 -19.89 -20.53
C ASP A 553 33.40 -21.18 -19.81
N THR A 554 34.56 -21.75 -20.11
CA THR A 554 35.04 -22.97 -19.48
C THR A 554 35.46 -22.75 -18.03
N SER A 555 35.82 -21.51 -17.65
CA SER A 555 36.12 -21.14 -16.26
C SER A 555 34.90 -21.22 -15.34
N GLU A 556 33.67 -21.16 -15.87
CA GLU A 556 32.43 -21.27 -15.07
C GLU A 556 32.26 -22.61 -14.35
N ARG A 557 33.04 -23.64 -14.74
CA ARG A 557 33.10 -24.93 -14.05
C ARG A 557 33.57 -24.83 -12.59
N TYR A 558 34.31 -23.76 -12.25
CA TYR A 558 34.77 -23.51 -10.89
C TYR A 558 33.69 -22.74 -10.12
N THR A 559 33.23 -23.33 -9.01
CA THR A 559 32.29 -22.68 -8.08
C THR A 559 32.99 -21.63 -7.21
N ASP A 560 34.25 -21.87 -6.85
CA ASP A 560 35.08 -20.90 -6.16
C ASP A 560 35.56 -19.79 -7.12
N GLN A 561 35.35 -18.53 -6.71
CA GLN A 561 35.62 -17.38 -7.55
C GLN A 561 37.13 -17.14 -7.75
N ALA A 562 37.96 -17.44 -6.75
CA ALA A 562 39.40 -17.29 -6.86
C ALA A 562 40.00 -18.33 -7.81
N GLN A 563 39.51 -19.57 -7.78
CA GLN A 563 39.88 -20.61 -8.76
C GLN A 563 39.46 -20.24 -10.18
N ARG A 564 38.26 -19.65 -10.35
CA ARG A 564 37.81 -19.13 -11.63
C ARG A 564 38.77 -18.07 -12.18
N TYR A 565 39.10 -17.06 -11.39
CA TYR A 565 40.05 -16.03 -11.80
C TYR A 565 41.46 -16.59 -12.06
N ALA A 566 41.94 -17.50 -11.23
CA ALA A 566 43.23 -18.16 -11.44
C ALA A 566 43.28 -18.90 -12.79
N SER A 567 42.19 -19.59 -13.18
CA SER A 567 42.11 -20.28 -14.47
C SER A 567 42.19 -19.32 -15.67
N GLN A 568 41.60 -18.12 -15.54
CA GLN A 568 41.65 -17.06 -16.55
C GLN A 568 43.04 -16.41 -16.64
N VAL A 569 43.72 -16.20 -15.51
CA VAL A 569 45.13 -15.74 -15.49
C VAL A 569 46.05 -16.74 -16.19
N LEU A 570 45.90 -18.03 -15.90
CA LEU A 570 46.67 -19.10 -16.55
C LEU A 570 46.43 -19.11 -18.07
N TRP A 571 45.19 -18.88 -18.51
CA TRP A 571 44.82 -18.80 -19.92
C TRP A 571 45.48 -17.62 -20.64
N LEU A 572 45.39 -16.42 -20.07
CA LEU A 572 45.98 -15.21 -20.64
C LEU A 572 47.51 -15.27 -20.66
N ALA A 573 48.13 -15.82 -19.60
CA ALA A 573 49.57 -15.97 -19.54
C ALA A 573 50.13 -16.96 -20.57
N ALA A 574 49.31 -17.89 -21.07
CA ALA A 574 49.67 -18.80 -22.17
C ALA A 574 49.65 -18.11 -23.56
N GLY A 575 49.32 -16.82 -23.63
CA GLY A 575 49.26 -16.05 -24.88
C GLY A 575 47.92 -16.16 -25.62
N ASN A 576 46.90 -16.75 -24.99
CA ASN A 576 45.56 -16.81 -25.55
C ASN A 576 44.84 -15.46 -25.34
N SER A 577 43.98 -15.08 -26.29
CA SER A 577 43.16 -13.87 -26.19
C SER A 577 41.84 -14.14 -25.48
N SER A 578 41.29 -13.11 -24.83
CA SER A 578 39.87 -13.06 -24.47
C SER A 578 39.02 -12.78 -25.71
N THR A 579 37.80 -13.32 -25.74
CA THR A 579 36.81 -13.15 -26.82
C THR A 579 35.96 -11.90 -26.69
N TRP A 580 36.12 -11.10 -25.62
CA TRP A 580 35.35 -9.89 -25.31
C TRP A 580 36.17 -8.61 -25.24
#